data_AF-A0A151ZAU9-F1
#
_entry.id   AF-A0A151ZAU9-F1
#
_cell.length_a   1.000
_cell.length_b   1.000
_cell.length_c   1.000
_cell.angle_alpha   90.00
_cell.angle_beta   90.00
_cell.angle_gamma   90.00
#
_symmetry.space_group_name_H-M   'P 1'
#
loop_
_entity.id
_entity.type
_entity.pdbx_description
1 polymer ?
#
loop_
_entity_poly.entity_id
_entity_poly.type
_entity_poly.pdbx_seq_one_letter_code
_entity_poly.pdbx_strand_id
1 'polypeptide(L)'
;MEISITERSNSVTVGELDKVNSKGLLMLFRQTDAQIFSGYSDFDGLNDLANYQELTRLIQSLVTVLKSTSDSVLDVVMSGAGTSGRIAFFVARTFNRLMVEIQQQNRIRFHYLIAGGDRALTVGIEGAEDNIEQSIDNLQPFIPKSSNQYLFYIGITCGFSAPYIAGQLNNLLTLTDQSRVITTLLGFNTIELARKLKIEKWTHSFYEITKILAEKRDNDQTGRYFIVNPIIGPEPLTGSTRMKSGSTTKILLELIFSTTIAKSFNLPLIGKDVSSLNSDATIGILRDIVLVYEITVRETYYNINAISEIIESTSNSLKNSSKLYYLADESLGIVGFIDASETVPTFGAKSTDVNAYLFDSNNKKGWEIMQNRDGDLSKISKEYLISENDFDQLNLDNNDTLVISISSSSPALEYQLKKIQSISTKYSTHKNIYLLIFSSNEIEFNTIRKQLGTGDIKIINIQLSQPKLLDNLSTVYQELSLKLILNSLTTGGFVFYGKVYSNRMIDLSLTNNKLFYRACGIVENIMKVSTEQSRIQMLRSIYSIEEPTVPKDIDELPVYKHIEYANENQIKNIVPCALLLASGKFTSPSTIRSEFIKQPIIRYHLK
;
A
#
# COMPACT_ATOMS: atom_id res chain seq x y z
N MET A 1 -10.89 -17.33 -18.05
CA MET A 1 -10.74 -15.86 -18.09
C MET A 1 -9.26 -15.54 -18.00
N GLU A 2 -8.77 -14.58 -18.79
CA GLU A 2 -7.40 -14.09 -18.60
C GLU A 2 -7.26 -13.42 -17.23
N ILE A 3 -6.25 -13.85 -16.48
CA ILE A 3 -6.00 -13.37 -15.12
C ILE A 3 -5.28 -12.02 -15.21
N SER A 4 -5.79 -11.04 -14.46
CA SER A 4 -5.15 -9.75 -14.18
C SER A 4 -3.67 -9.92 -13.86
N ILE A 5 -2.79 -9.05 -14.37
CA ILE A 5 -1.34 -9.11 -14.10
C ILE A 5 -1.07 -9.04 -12.60
N THR A 6 -1.81 -8.21 -11.86
CA THR A 6 -1.66 -8.09 -10.40
C THR A 6 -2.08 -9.35 -9.63
N GLU A 7 -2.83 -10.26 -10.25
CA GLU A 7 -3.25 -11.56 -9.68
C GLU A 7 -2.45 -12.75 -10.23
N ARG A 8 -1.56 -12.53 -11.20
CA ARG A 8 -0.66 -13.56 -11.71
C ARG A 8 0.39 -13.92 -10.66
N SER A 9 0.91 -15.13 -10.75
CA SER A 9 2.05 -15.54 -9.95
C SER A 9 3.34 -14.98 -10.56
N ASN A 10 4.23 -14.41 -9.74
CA ASN A 10 5.52 -13.96 -10.23
C ASN A 10 6.45 -15.15 -10.45
N SER A 11 7.00 -15.27 -11.66
CA SER A 11 7.87 -16.38 -12.06
C SER A 11 9.19 -16.45 -11.27
N VAL A 12 9.63 -15.33 -10.69
CA VAL A 12 10.85 -15.28 -9.86
C VAL A 12 10.61 -15.92 -8.49
N THR A 13 9.39 -15.83 -7.96
CA THR A 13 9.09 -16.26 -6.57
C THR A 13 8.27 -17.53 -6.49
N VAL A 14 7.61 -17.94 -7.57
CA VAL A 14 6.78 -19.15 -7.60
C VAL A 14 7.63 -20.38 -7.34
N GLY A 15 7.20 -21.22 -6.40
CA GLY A 15 7.89 -22.42 -5.97
C GLY A 15 9.07 -22.18 -5.03
N GLU A 16 9.52 -20.93 -4.84
CA GLU A 16 10.76 -20.63 -4.12
C GLU A 16 10.55 -19.81 -2.84
N LEU A 17 9.60 -18.87 -2.82
CA LEU A 17 9.46 -17.89 -1.74
C LEU A 17 9.27 -18.52 -0.35
N ASP A 18 8.60 -19.68 -0.27
CA ASP A 18 8.36 -20.41 0.98
C ASP A 18 9.45 -21.44 1.34
N LYS A 19 10.54 -21.52 0.56
CA LYS A 19 11.66 -22.46 0.74
C LYS A 19 12.98 -21.78 1.08
N VAL A 20 13.19 -20.55 0.62
CA VAL A 20 14.41 -19.79 0.88
C VAL A 20 14.49 -19.29 2.33
N ASN A 21 15.70 -19.01 2.83
CA ASN A 21 15.88 -18.32 4.11
C ASN A 21 15.62 -16.80 3.99
N SER A 22 15.72 -16.07 5.11
CA SER A 22 15.48 -14.62 5.20
C SER A 22 16.28 -13.80 4.17
N LYS A 23 17.56 -14.14 3.97
CA LYS A 23 18.42 -13.51 2.95
C LYS A 23 17.96 -13.82 1.53
N GLY A 24 17.68 -15.10 1.24
CA GLY A 24 17.18 -15.52 -0.05
C GLY A 24 15.85 -14.86 -0.40
N LEU A 25 14.95 -14.71 0.58
CA LEU A 25 13.68 -14.00 0.44
C LEU A 25 13.90 -12.53 0.03
N LEU A 26 14.82 -11.83 0.69
CA LEU A 26 15.16 -10.46 0.32
C LEU A 26 15.83 -10.37 -1.07
N MET A 27 16.63 -11.37 -1.47
CA MET A 27 17.19 -11.44 -2.82
C MET A 27 16.11 -11.64 -3.89
N LEU A 28 15.04 -12.39 -3.57
CA LEU A 28 13.87 -12.50 -4.43
C LEU A 28 13.11 -11.16 -4.50
N PHE A 29 12.88 -10.50 -3.36
CA PHE A 29 12.18 -9.20 -3.35
C PHE A 29 12.95 -8.11 -4.10
N ARG A 30 14.29 -8.07 -3.95
CA ARG A 30 15.15 -7.19 -4.76
C ARG A 30 14.94 -7.38 -6.26
N GLN A 31 14.85 -8.63 -6.73
CA GLN A 31 14.62 -8.91 -8.15
C GLN A 31 13.22 -8.49 -8.59
N THR A 32 12.20 -8.74 -7.77
CA THR A 32 10.82 -8.37 -8.14
C THR A 32 10.57 -6.87 -8.05
N ASP A 33 11.15 -6.17 -7.08
CA ASP A 33 11.03 -4.71 -6.97
C ASP A 33 11.80 -3.99 -8.09
N ALA A 34 12.90 -4.57 -8.59
CA ALA A 34 13.58 -4.07 -9.78
C ALA A 34 12.67 -4.07 -11.03
N GLN A 35 11.67 -4.94 -11.09
CA GLN A 35 10.68 -4.98 -12.19
C GLN A 35 9.81 -3.71 -12.26
N ILE A 36 9.74 -2.91 -11.19
CA ILE A 36 9.11 -1.58 -11.24
C ILE A 36 9.79 -0.71 -12.32
N PHE A 37 11.10 -0.84 -12.47
CA PHE A 37 11.92 -0.01 -13.37
C PHE A 37 12.26 -0.73 -14.67
N SER A 38 12.46 -2.05 -14.63
CA SER A 38 12.85 -2.83 -15.81
C SER A 38 11.69 -3.30 -16.69
N GLY A 39 10.44 -3.12 -16.25
CA GLY A 39 9.24 -3.60 -16.95
C GLY A 39 8.97 -5.10 -16.77
N TYR A 40 7.95 -5.59 -17.47
CA TYR A 40 7.49 -6.98 -17.41
C TYR A 40 6.93 -7.46 -18.75
N SER A 41 7.44 -8.59 -19.23
CA SER A 41 7.04 -9.19 -20.52
C SER A 41 7.26 -8.18 -21.67
N ASP A 42 6.29 -8.08 -22.56
CA ASP A 42 6.18 -7.25 -23.74
C ASP A 42 5.27 -6.02 -23.51
N PHE A 43 4.94 -5.71 -22.25
CA PHE A 43 4.12 -4.55 -21.90
C PHE A 43 4.98 -3.32 -21.60
N ASP A 44 4.45 -2.14 -21.94
CA ASP A 44 5.07 -0.86 -21.58
C ASP A 44 5.10 -0.67 -20.04
N GLY A 45 6.30 -0.63 -19.48
CA GLY A 45 6.60 -0.35 -18.09
C GLY A 45 6.85 1.13 -17.80
N LEU A 46 7.22 1.44 -16.56
CA LEU A 46 7.41 2.82 -16.09
C LEU A 46 8.46 3.60 -16.88
N ASN A 47 9.53 2.93 -17.31
CA ASN A 47 10.64 3.55 -18.04
C ASN A 47 10.45 3.62 -19.56
N ASP A 48 9.31 3.15 -20.08
CA ASP A 48 9.03 3.21 -21.51
C ASP A 48 8.46 4.56 -21.93
N LEU A 49 8.80 4.97 -23.16
CA LEU A 49 8.52 6.31 -23.68
C LEU A 49 7.02 6.65 -23.64
N ALA A 50 6.15 5.68 -23.94
CA ALA A 50 4.70 5.87 -23.94
C ALA A 50 4.18 6.35 -22.56
N ASN A 51 4.69 5.76 -21.48
CA ASN A 51 4.30 6.16 -20.13
C ASN A 51 4.84 7.54 -19.77
N TYR A 52 6.07 7.88 -20.16
CA TYR A 52 6.60 9.24 -19.96
C TYR A 52 5.84 10.30 -20.77
N GLN A 53 5.38 9.97 -21.98
CA GLN A 53 4.56 10.85 -22.81
C GLN A 53 3.19 11.12 -22.17
N GLU A 54 2.51 10.09 -21.67
CA GLU A 54 1.22 10.24 -20.98
C GLU A 54 1.38 11.06 -19.68
N LEU A 55 2.43 10.80 -18.89
CA LEU A 55 2.76 11.60 -17.71
C LEU A 55 3.04 13.06 -18.05
N THR A 56 3.82 13.31 -19.11
CA THR A 56 4.15 14.67 -19.55
C THR A 56 2.90 15.41 -20.04
N ARG A 57 2.01 14.73 -20.77
CA ARG A 57 0.71 15.28 -21.20
C ARG A 57 -0.15 15.66 -20.00
N LEU A 58 -0.22 14.80 -18.99
CA LEU A 58 -0.95 15.06 -17.74
C LEU A 58 -0.39 16.27 -17.00
N ILE A 59 0.94 16.29 -16.78
CA ILE A 59 1.63 17.40 -16.11
C ILE A 59 1.38 18.71 -16.87
N GLN A 60 1.45 18.69 -18.20
CA GLN A 60 1.19 19.87 -19.02
C GLN A 60 -0.26 20.37 -18.86
N SER A 61 -1.26 19.49 -18.82
CA SER A 61 -2.65 19.88 -18.54
C SER A 61 -2.80 20.57 -17.19
N LEU A 62 -2.13 20.06 -16.14
CA LEU A 62 -2.17 20.65 -14.81
C LEU A 62 -1.47 22.01 -14.76
N VAL A 63 -0.29 22.12 -15.37
CA VAL A 63 0.46 23.39 -15.48
C VAL A 63 -0.35 24.43 -16.25
N THR A 64 -1.03 24.03 -17.34
CA THR A 64 -1.90 24.93 -18.11
C THR A 64 -3.05 25.46 -17.26
N VAL A 65 -3.71 24.60 -16.46
CA VAL A 65 -4.76 25.05 -15.53
C VAL A 65 -4.20 26.07 -14.55
N LEU A 66 -3.04 25.79 -13.94
CA LEU A 66 -2.43 26.67 -12.94
C LEU A 66 -1.93 28.00 -13.54
N LYS A 67 -1.49 28.01 -14.80
CA LYS A 67 -1.04 29.23 -15.48
C LYS A 67 -2.16 30.00 -16.19
N SER A 68 -3.38 29.45 -16.28
CA SER A 68 -4.48 30.07 -17.04
C SER A 68 -4.92 31.42 -16.47
N THR A 69 -5.11 31.52 -15.15
CA THR A 69 -5.38 32.77 -14.44
C THR A 69 -4.66 32.79 -13.08
N SER A 70 -4.40 33.98 -12.54
CA SER A 70 -3.75 34.15 -11.23
C SER A 70 -4.62 33.72 -10.05
N ASP A 71 -5.93 33.56 -10.24
CA ASP A 71 -6.92 33.17 -9.24
C ASP A 71 -7.47 31.74 -9.40
N SER A 72 -6.94 30.96 -10.36
CA SER A 72 -7.35 29.56 -10.57
C SER A 72 -6.97 28.69 -9.36
N VAL A 73 -7.94 27.95 -8.84
CA VAL A 73 -7.74 27.02 -7.71
C VAL A 73 -7.86 25.60 -8.22
N LEU A 74 -6.83 24.78 -7.97
CA LEU A 74 -6.82 23.37 -8.34
C LEU A 74 -7.02 22.50 -7.10
N ASP A 75 -8.16 21.83 -7.02
CA ASP A 75 -8.38 20.74 -6.08
C ASP A 75 -7.84 19.45 -6.67
N VAL A 76 -6.85 18.86 -5.99
CA VAL A 76 -6.29 17.56 -6.35
C VAL A 76 -6.91 16.51 -5.43
N VAL A 77 -7.78 15.64 -5.96
CA VAL A 77 -8.43 14.58 -5.20
C VAL A 77 -7.82 13.23 -5.58
N MET A 78 -7.05 12.65 -4.67
CA MET A 78 -6.57 11.27 -4.80
C MET A 78 -7.52 10.32 -4.08
N SER A 79 -7.98 9.27 -4.77
CA SER A 79 -8.88 8.30 -4.16
C SER A 79 -8.42 6.87 -4.28
N GLY A 80 -8.64 6.05 -3.25
CA GLY A 80 -8.25 4.64 -3.25
C GLY A 80 -8.93 3.84 -2.14
N ALA A 81 -8.69 2.53 -2.15
CA ALA A 81 -9.06 1.62 -1.05
C ALA A 81 -7.80 0.92 -0.49
N GLY A 82 -7.83 0.58 0.80
CA GLY A 82 -6.68 -0.03 1.49
C GLY A 82 -5.40 0.79 1.31
N THR A 83 -4.29 0.12 0.98
CA THR A 83 -2.99 0.76 0.72
C THR A 83 -3.08 1.94 -0.27
N SER A 84 -3.85 1.82 -1.35
CA SER A 84 -3.98 2.91 -2.34
C SER A 84 -4.60 4.17 -1.72
N GLY A 85 -5.61 4.02 -0.85
CA GLY A 85 -6.21 5.14 -0.13
C GLY A 85 -5.29 5.71 0.97
N ARG A 86 -4.50 4.87 1.63
CA ARG A 86 -3.52 5.34 2.63
C ARG A 86 -2.36 6.08 1.99
N ILE A 87 -1.92 5.67 0.81
CA ILE A 87 -0.94 6.41 0.00
C ILE A 87 -1.53 7.74 -0.47
N ALA A 88 -2.79 7.77 -0.90
CA ALA A 88 -3.48 9.03 -1.24
C ALA A 88 -3.48 10.02 -0.06
N PHE A 89 -3.83 9.55 1.15
CA PHE A 89 -3.72 10.34 2.38
C PHE A 89 -2.30 10.83 2.63
N PHE A 90 -1.34 9.92 2.57
CA PHE A 90 0.06 10.21 2.86
C PHE A 90 0.60 11.29 1.92
N VAL A 91 0.40 11.12 0.61
CA VAL A 91 0.85 12.07 -0.41
C VAL A 91 0.10 13.40 -0.29
N ALA A 92 -1.21 13.40 -0.04
CA ALA A 92 -1.98 14.62 0.16
C ALA A 92 -1.42 15.46 1.31
N ARG A 93 -1.13 14.81 2.45
CA ARG A 93 -0.53 15.46 3.62
C ARG A 93 0.83 16.05 3.30
N THR A 94 1.71 15.28 2.65
CA THR A 94 3.05 15.73 2.26
C THR A 94 2.99 16.97 1.36
N PHE A 95 2.18 16.94 0.32
CA PHE A 95 2.09 18.06 -0.62
C PHE A 95 1.32 19.25 -0.05
N ASN A 96 0.32 19.07 0.81
CA ASN A 96 -0.30 20.21 1.51
C ASN A 96 0.68 20.96 2.40
N ARG A 97 1.56 20.26 3.12
CA ARG A 97 2.63 20.89 3.91
C ARG A 97 3.57 21.70 3.01
N LEU A 98 4.00 21.11 1.89
CA LEU A 98 4.78 21.82 0.89
C LEU A 98 4.07 23.08 0.39
N MET A 99 2.79 22.99 0.03
CA MET A 99 2.01 24.14 -0.47
C MET A 99 1.93 25.28 0.56
N VAL A 100 1.84 24.97 1.86
CA VAL A 100 1.90 25.97 2.93
C VAL A 100 3.29 26.61 3.01
N GLU A 101 4.36 25.80 2.95
CA GLU A 101 5.74 26.28 3.03
C GLU A 101 6.10 27.24 1.88
N ILE A 102 5.62 26.95 0.67
CA ILE A 102 5.84 27.82 -0.51
C ILE A 102 4.75 28.91 -0.68
N GLN A 103 3.82 29.04 0.27
CA GLN A 103 2.73 30.02 0.28
C GLN A 103 1.76 29.93 -0.91
N GLN A 104 1.50 28.71 -1.40
CA GLN A 104 0.63 28.42 -2.53
C GLN A 104 -0.58 27.55 -2.16
N GLN A 105 -0.91 27.43 -0.88
CA GLN A 105 -2.05 26.64 -0.37
C GLN A 105 -3.43 27.11 -0.87
N ASN A 106 -3.53 28.36 -1.35
CA ASN A 106 -4.75 28.88 -1.97
C ASN A 106 -4.83 28.58 -3.48
N ARG A 107 -3.72 28.12 -4.09
CA ARG A 107 -3.61 27.80 -5.52
C ARG A 107 -3.82 26.32 -5.80
N ILE A 108 -3.26 25.44 -4.95
CA ILE A 108 -3.44 23.99 -5.04
C ILE A 108 -3.81 23.45 -3.66
N ARG A 109 -4.85 22.61 -3.63
CA ARG A 109 -5.33 21.96 -2.41
C ARG A 109 -5.35 20.46 -2.64
N PHE A 110 -4.57 19.71 -1.86
CA PHE A 110 -4.54 18.26 -1.96
C PHE A 110 -5.55 17.63 -1.01
N HIS A 111 -6.35 16.72 -1.53
CA HIS A 111 -7.39 16.00 -0.82
C HIS A 111 -7.19 14.51 -1.04
N TYR A 112 -7.61 13.72 -0.06
CA TYR A 112 -7.62 12.28 -0.14
C TYR A 112 -9.02 11.73 0.13
N LEU A 113 -9.37 10.66 -0.55
CA LEU A 113 -10.60 9.91 -0.36
C LEU A 113 -10.26 8.43 -0.21
N ILE A 114 -10.41 7.90 1.00
CA ILE A 114 -10.20 6.48 1.29
C ILE A 114 -11.54 5.79 1.56
N ALA A 115 -11.76 4.64 0.91
CA ALA A 115 -12.91 3.79 1.22
C ALA A 115 -12.91 3.41 2.72
N GLY A 116 -14.02 3.67 3.41
CA GLY A 116 -14.14 3.47 4.86
C GLY A 116 -13.78 4.71 5.71
N GLY A 117 -13.40 5.83 5.10
CA GLY A 117 -13.06 7.08 5.79
C GLY A 117 -11.77 6.98 6.62
N ASP A 118 -11.53 7.95 7.51
CA ASP A 118 -10.26 8.05 8.23
C ASP A 118 -10.00 6.87 9.17
N ARG A 119 -11.05 6.14 9.55
CA ARG A 119 -10.95 4.87 10.28
C ARG A 119 -10.10 3.83 9.55
N ALA A 120 -10.02 3.91 8.23
CA ALA A 120 -9.23 3.01 7.39
C ALA A 120 -7.73 3.38 7.31
N LEU A 121 -7.30 4.51 7.89
CA LEU A 121 -5.91 4.96 7.81
C LEU A 121 -4.95 4.06 8.61
N THR A 122 -5.39 3.56 9.76
CA THR A 122 -4.57 2.72 10.67
C THR A 122 -5.07 1.29 10.75
N VAL A 123 -6.30 1.01 10.32
CA VAL A 123 -6.94 -0.31 10.39
C VAL A 123 -7.55 -0.67 9.02
N GLY A 124 -7.63 -1.96 8.69
CA GLY A 124 -8.39 -2.42 7.53
C GLY A 124 -9.90 -2.39 7.79
N ILE A 125 -10.69 -1.75 6.93
CA ILE A 125 -12.16 -1.75 7.04
C ILE A 125 -12.73 -2.70 5.98
N GLU A 126 -13.41 -3.74 6.45
CA GLU A 126 -14.01 -4.78 5.59
C GLU A 126 -15.18 -4.23 4.78
N GLY A 127 -15.35 -4.70 3.54
CA GLY A 127 -16.43 -4.28 2.63
C GLY A 127 -16.39 -2.83 2.17
N ALA A 128 -15.51 -1.98 2.71
CA ALA A 128 -15.48 -0.55 2.41
C ALA A 128 -15.24 -0.25 0.91
N GLU A 129 -14.39 -1.04 0.24
CA GLU A 129 -14.08 -0.92 -1.19
C GLU A 129 -15.30 -1.19 -2.09
N ASP A 130 -16.32 -1.90 -1.59
CA ASP A 130 -17.51 -2.30 -2.35
C ASP A 130 -18.70 -1.32 -2.17
N ASN A 131 -18.54 -0.23 -1.40
CA ASN A 131 -19.61 0.74 -1.13
C ASN A 131 -19.69 1.87 -2.19
N ILE A 132 -20.61 1.73 -3.14
CA ILE A 132 -20.82 2.71 -4.23
C ILE A 132 -21.45 4.02 -3.74
N GLU A 133 -22.39 3.97 -2.79
CA GLU A 133 -23.06 5.17 -2.28
C GLU A 133 -22.04 6.09 -1.59
N GLN A 134 -21.26 5.53 -0.66
CA GLN A 134 -20.15 6.23 -0.02
C GLN A 134 -19.17 6.80 -1.04
N SER A 135 -18.92 6.10 -2.15
CA SER A 135 -17.99 6.56 -3.17
C SER A 135 -18.40 7.88 -3.81
N ILE A 136 -19.70 8.06 -4.10
CA ILE A 136 -20.25 9.25 -4.73
C ILE A 136 -20.33 10.39 -3.71
N ASP A 137 -20.82 10.10 -2.50
CA ASP A 137 -20.97 11.09 -1.43
C ASP A 137 -19.63 11.74 -1.06
N ASN A 138 -18.54 10.96 -1.04
CA ASN A 138 -17.21 11.48 -0.74
C ASN A 138 -16.66 12.38 -1.86
N LEU A 139 -17.01 12.13 -3.12
CA LEU A 139 -16.50 12.91 -4.25
C LEU A 139 -17.28 14.21 -4.46
N GLN A 140 -18.59 14.20 -4.20
CA GLN A 140 -19.50 15.29 -4.50
C GLN A 140 -19.06 16.68 -3.99
N PRO A 141 -18.44 16.83 -2.79
CA PRO A 141 -17.97 18.13 -2.31
C PRO A 141 -16.92 18.81 -3.19
N PHE A 142 -16.19 18.04 -4.01
CA PHE A 142 -15.07 18.53 -4.81
C PHE A 142 -15.43 18.85 -6.26
N ILE A 143 -16.67 18.60 -6.68
CA ILE A 143 -17.13 18.99 -8.02
C ILE A 143 -17.10 20.52 -8.14
N PRO A 144 -16.41 21.09 -9.14
CA PRO A 144 -16.21 22.54 -9.23
C PRO A 144 -17.51 23.34 -9.26
N LYS A 145 -17.65 24.31 -8.36
CA LYS A 145 -18.86 25.15 -8.22
C LYS A 145 -18.70 26.57 -8.79
N SER A 146 -17.46 27.02 -8.96
CA SER A 146 -17.13 28.34 -9.53
C SER A 146 -16.27 28.20 -10.78
N SER A 147 -16.21 29.28 -11.57
CA SER A 147 -15.47 29.33 -12.85
C SER A 147 -13.96 29.21 -12.68
N ASN A 148 -13.41 29.62 -11.53
CA ASN A 148 -11.99 29.55 -11.22
C ASN A 148 -11.58 28.27 -10.49
N GLN A 149 -12.52 27.37 -10.17
CA GLN A 149 -12.22 26.09 -9.53
C GLN A 149 -12.04 24.99 -10.58
N TYR A 150 -10.98 24.21 -10.43
CA TYR A 150 -10.69 23.04 -11.23
C TYR A 150 -10.51 21.83 -10.32
N LEU A 151 -10.96 20.67 -10.80
CA LEU A 151 -10.76 19.40 -10.13
C LEU A 151 -9.77 18.57 -10.93
N PHE A 152 -8.68 18.16 -10.31
CA PHE A 152 -7.87 17.04 -10.77
C PHE A 152 -8.18 15.82 -9.89
N TYR A 153 -8.93 14.86 -10.44
CA TYR A 153 -9.22 13.59 -9.79
C TYR A 153 -8.27 12.50 -10.28
N ILE A 154 -7.71 11.74 -9.33
CA ILE A 154 -6.96 10.52 -9.62
C ILE A 154 -7.49 9.34 -8.80
N GLY A 155 -8.17 8.43 -9.50
CA GLY A 155 -8.67 7.18 -8.94
C GLY A 155 -7.58 6.10 -8.97
N ILE A 156 -7.21 5.57 -7.81
CA ILE A 156 -6.09 4.64 -7.65
C ILE A 156 -6.63 3.24 -7.37
N THR A 157 -6.43 2.33 -8.31
CA THR A 157 -6.75 0.90 -8.11
C THR A 157 -5.78 0.03 -8.91
N CYS A 158 -4.83 -0.59 -8.19
CA CYS A 158 -3.72 -1.33 -8.78
C CYS A 158 -4.17 -2.36 -9.82
N GLY A 159 -5.27 -3.08 -9.54
CA GLY A 159 -5.79 -4.15 -10.40
C GLY A 159 -6.95 -3.76 -11.32
N PHE A 160 -7.39 -2.49 -11.35
CA PHE A 160 -8.61 -2.07 -12.06
C PHE A 160 -9.84 -2.88 -11.64
N SER A 161 -10.10 -2.88 -10.33
CA SER A 161 -11.12 -3.77 -9.75
C SER A 161 -11.99 -3.15 -8.67
N ALA A 162 -11.61 -1.99 -8.10
CA ALA A 162 -12.22 -1.43 -6.91
C ALA A 162 -13.56 -0.73 -7.22
N PRO A 163 -14.71 -1.23 -6.74
CA PRO A 163 -16.00 -0.59 -7.00
C PRO A 163 -16.07 0.86 -6.54
N TYR A 164 -15.48 1.18 -5.38
CA TYR A 164 -15.38 2.54 -4.86
C TYR A 164 -14.79 3.53 -5.90
N ILE A 165 -13.78 3.12 -6.67
CA ILE A 165 -13.21 3.96 -7.72
C ILE A 165 -14.07 3.97 -8.98
N ALA A 166 -14.70 2.85 -9.33
CA ALA A 166 -15.59 2.77 -10.48
C ALA A 166 -16.80 3.72 -10.34
N GLY A 167 -17.39 3.81 -9.14
CA GLY A 167 -18.51 4.70 -8.85
C GLY A 167 -18.14 6.18 -9.03
N GLN A 168 -16.98 6.57 -8.51
CA GLN A 168 -16.43 7.92 -8.65
C GLN A 168 -16.11 8.27 -10.11
N LEU A 169 -15.42 7.39 -10.84
CA LEU A 169 -15.13 7.59 -12.25
C LEU A 169 -16.42 7.73 -13.07
N ASN A 170 -17.41 6.86 -12.85
CA ASN A 170 -18.68 6.94 -13.56
C ASN A 170 -19.41 8.27 -13.27
N ASN A 171 -19.39 8.75 -12.02
CA ASN A 171 -19.96 10.04 -11.68
C ASN A 171 -19.29 11.20 -12.45
N LEU A 172 -17.95 11.23 -12.50
CA LEU A 172 -17.21 12.27 -13.24
C LEU A 172 -17.46 12.21 -14.75
N LEU A 173 -17.45 11.01 -15.33
CA LEU A 173 -17.63 10.80 -16.77
C LEU A 173 -19.05 11.13 -17.26
N THR A 174 -20.01 11.24 -16.34
CA THR A 174 -21.42 11.56 -16.62
C THR A 174 -21.82 12.98 -16.21
N LEU A 175 -20.89 13.80 -15.72
CA LEU A 175 -21.16 15.22 -15.44
C LEU A 175 -21.59 15.97 -16.71
N THR A 176 -22.52 16.91 -16.55
CA THR A 176 -22.97 17.79 -17.65
C THR A 176 -21.86 18.72 -18.14
N ASP A 177 -20.99 19.18 -17.24
CA ASP A 177 -19.83 20.02 -17.56
C ASP A 177 -18.55 19.34 -17.03
N GLN A 178 -17.75 18.83 -17.97
CA GLN A 178 -16.47 18.17 -17.71
C GLN A 178 -15.28 19.10 -18.02
N SER A 179 -15.53 20.35 -18.45
CA SER A 179 -14.47 21.27 -18.94
C SER A 179 -13.46 21.68 -17.86
N ARG A 180 -13.85 21.62 -16.59
CA ARG A 180 -13.03 21.97 -15.41
C ARG A 180 -12.56 20.75 -14.61
N VAL A 181 -12.75 19.54 -15.14
CA VAL A 181 -12.40 18.29 -14.47
C VAL A 181 -11.34 17.55 -15.29
N ILE A 182 -10.19 17.27 -14.68
CA ILE A 182 -9.20 16.34 -15.20
C ILE A 182 -9.43 15.00 -14.48
N THR A 183 -9.84 13.98 -15.23
CA THR A 183 -10.15 12.63 -14.73
C THR A 183 -9.04 11.66 -15.09
N THR A 184 -8.37 11.11 -14.08
CA THR A 184 -7.28 10.17 -14.25
C THR A 184 -7.55 8.86 -13.51
N LEU A 185 -7.27 7.74 -14.17
CA LEU A 185 -7.21 6.41 -13.54
C LEU A 185 -5.73 5.99 -13.42
N LEU A 186 -5.34 5.50 -12.25
CA LEU A 186 -4.00 4.96 -11.98
C LEU A 186 -4.10 3.48 -11.56
N GLY A 187 -3.32 2.62 -12.22
CA GLY A 187 -3.20 1.20 -11.87
C GLY A 187 -2.06 0.53 -12.63
N PHE A 188 -1.99 -0.80 -12.61
CA PHE A 188 -0.86 -1.56 -13.17
C PHE A 188 -1.33 -2.77 -13.99
N ASN A 189 -2.47 -2.59 -14.66
CA ASN A 189 -3.07 -3.54 -15.58
C ASN A 189 -3.34 -2.87 -16.92
N THR A 190 -3.45 -3.70 -17.96
CA THR A 190 -4.02 -3.23 -19.22
C THR A 190 -5.53 -3.09 -19.09
N ILE A 191 -6.13 -2.29 -19.97
CA ILE A 191 -7.58 -2.00 -19.94
C ILE A 191 -8.38 -3.29 -20.16
N GLU A 192 -7.91 -4.19 -21.03
CA GLU A 192 -8.54 -5.46 -21.39
C GLU A 192 -8.61 -6.44 -20.22
N LEU A 193 -7.71 -6.29 -19.25
CA LEU A 193 -7.60 -7.10 -18.04
C LEU A 193 -8.32 -6.51 -16.83
N ALA A 194 -8.97 -5.35 -16.97
CA ALA A 194 -9.84 -4.80 -15.93
C ALA A 194 -10.98 -5.77 -15.60
N ARG A 195 -11.53 -5.66 -14.38
CA ARG A 195 -12.55 -6.60 -13.88
C ARG A 195 -13.83 -6.53 -14.73
N LYS A 196 -14.13 -7.62 -15.45
CA LYS A 196 -15.31 -7.78 -16.31
C LYS A 196 -16.57 -8.25 -15.57
N LEU A 197 -16.41 -8.84 -14.39
CA LEU A 197 -17.54 -9.17 -13.54
C LEU A 197 -18.26 -7.88 -13.12
N LYS A 198 -19.58 -7.84 -13.30
CA LYS A 198 -20.40 -6.72 -12.84
C LYS A 198 -20.22 -6.50 -11.34
N ILE A 199 -20.19 -5.24 -10.98
CA ILE A 199 -20.12 -4.83 -9.58
C ILE A 199 -21.48 -5.11 -8.96
N GLU A 200 -21.45 -5.69 -7.77
CA GLU A 200 -22.64 -6.04 -7.03
C GLU A 200 -23.50 -4.81 -6.70
N LYS A 201 -24.82 -4.96 -6.80
CA LYS A 201 -25.81 -3.87 -6.63
C LYS A 201 -25.63 -2.71 -7.62
N TRP A 202 -24.88 -2.91 -8.70
CA TRP A 202 -24.66 -1.93 -9.74
C TRP A 202 -24.75 -2.54 -11.14
N THR A 203 -24.99 -1.71 -12.16
CA THR A 203 -25.23 -2.19 -13.53
C THR A 203 -23.96 -2.41 -14.34
N HIS A 204 -22.84 -1.81 -13.90
CA HIS A 204 -21.57 -1.79 -14.62
C HIS A 204 -20.52 -2.68 -13.94
N SER A 205 -19.59 -3.15 -14.75
CA SER A 205 -18.29 -3.71 -14.38
C SER A 205 -17.22 -2.62 -14.37
N PHE A 206 -16.08 -2.88 -13.71
CA PHE A 206 -14.95 -1.95 -13.75
C PHE A 206 -14.41 -1.79 -15.19
N TYR A 207 -14.41 -2.89 -15.95
CA TYR A 207 -14.02 -2.90 -17.36
C TYR A 207 -14.84 -1.93 -18.21
N GLU A 208 -16.17 -1.92 -18.06
CA GLU A 208 -17.04 -1.00 -18.81
C GLU A 208 -16.70 0.47 -18.52
N ILE A 209 -16.49 0.83 -17.24
CA ILE A 209 -16.11 2.20 -16.86
C ILE A 209 -14.74 2.58 -17.38
N THR A 210 -13.77 1.66 -17.31
CA THR A 210 -12.41 1.88 -17.83
C THR A 210 -12.42 2.08 -19.34
N LYS A 211 -13.25 1.30 -20.05
CA LYS A 211 -13.42 1.43 -21.50
C LYS A 211 -14.00 2.79 -21.89
N ILE A 212 -15.01 3.28 -21.16
CA ILE A 212 -15.57 4.62 -21.40
C ILE A 212 -14.50 5.71 -21.18
N LEU A 213 -13.68 5.59 -20.13
CA LEU A 213 -12.58 6.52 -19.88
C LEU A 213 -11.53 6.47 -21.00
N ALA A 214 -11.18 5.27 -21.48
CA ALA A 214 -10.23 5.09 -22.57
C ALA A 214 -10.75 5.70 -23.89
N GLU A 215 -12.01 5.44 -24.24
CA GLU A 215 -12.65 6.04 -25.42
C GLU A 215 -12.67 7.57 -25.34
N LYS A 216 -12.94 8.13 -24.16
CA LYS A 216 -12.85 9.58 -23.94
C LYS A 216 -11.42 10.08 -24.11
N ARG A 217 -10.43 9.44 -23.48
CA ARG A 217 -9.00 9.77 -23.59
C ARG A 217 -8.52 9.77 -25.04
N ASP A 218 -8.86 8.73 -25.80
CA ASP A 218 -8.35 8.56 -27.16
C ASP A 218 -8.93 9.62 -28.13
N ASN A 219 -10.12 10.15 -27.83
CA ASN A 219 -10.76 11.23 -28.58
C ASN A 219 -10.51 12.62 -27.98
N ASP A 220 -9.72 12.73 -26.90
CA ASP A 220 -9.56 13.95 -26.12
C ASP A 220 -8.45 14.85 -26.64
N GLN A 221 -8.84 15.98 -27.23
CA GLN A 221 -7.93 17.07 -27.59
C GLN A 221 -7.78 18.12 -26.47
N THR A 222 -8.57 18.02 -25.41
CA THR A 222 -8.65 19.02 -24.33
C THR A 222 -7.72 18.71 -23.15
N GLY A 223 -7.17 17.50 -23.08
CA GLY A 223 -6.25 17.09 -22.02
C GLY A 223 -6.94 16.96 -20.66
N ARG A 224 -8.11 16.34 -20.64
CA ARG A 224 -8.98 16.13 -19.47
C ARG A 224 -9.11 14.66 -19.06
N TYR A 225 -8.76 13.69 -19.91
CA TYR A 225 -8.86 12.27 -19.55
C TYR A 225 -7.53 11.57 -19.70
N PHE A 226 -7.17 10.75 -18.70
CA PHE A 226 -5.89 10.06 -18.64
C PHE A 226 -6.02 8.67 -18.02
N ILE A 227 -5.18 7.75 -18.48
CA ILE A 227 -4.98 6.45 -17.84
C ILE A 227 -3.48 6.27 -17.67
N VAL A 228 -3.02 6.31 -16.42
CA VAL A 228 -1.61 6.10 -16.06
C VAL A 228 -1.47 4.66 -15.58
N ASN A 229 -1.03 3.78 -16.48
CA ASN A 229 -1.02 2.34 -16.22
C ASN A 229 0.26 1.59 -16.65
N PRO A 230 1.46 2.03 -16.21
CA PRO A 230 2.68 1.30 -16.52
C PRO A 230 2.61 -0.13 -15.96
N ILE A 231 3.00 -1.11 -16.76
CA ILE A 231 2.96 -2.51 -16.35
C ILE A 231 4.26 -2.89 -15.63
N ILE A 232 4.15 -3.11 -14.32
CA ILE A 232 5.28 -3.46 -13.45
C ILE A 232 5.40 -4.97 -13.19
N GLY A 233 4.50 -5.77 -13.76
CA GLY A 233 4.43 -7.22 -13.57
C GLY A 233 3.86 -7.68 -12.22
N PRO A 234 3.77 -9.00 -12.01
CA PRO A 234 3.11 -9.56 -10.84
C PRO A 234 3.87 -9.30 -9.53
N GLU A 235 3.16 -9.35 -8.41
CA GLU A 235 3.72 -9.15 -7.07
C GLU A 235 4.58 -10.34 -6.62
N PRO A 236 5.64 -10.13 -5.81
CA PRO A 236 6.44 -11.24 -5.26
C PRO A 236 5.59 -12.20 -4.42
N LEU A 237 4.62 -11.67 -3.67
CA LEU A 237 3.53 -12.42 -3.07
C LEU A 237 2.27 -12.16 -3.91
N THR A 238 1.76 -13.18 -4.58
CA THR A 238 0.68 -13.07 -5.58
C THR A 238 -0.52 -12.30 -5.02
N GLY A 239 -0.93 -11.21 -5.69
CA GLY A 239 -2.08 -10.39 -5.28
C GLY A 239 -1.82 -9.38 -4.16
N SER A 240 -0.60 -9.31 -3.61
CA SER A 240 -0.21 -8.39 -2.54
C SER A 240 0.12 -7.00 -3.09
N THR A 241 -0.90 -6.28 -3.58
CA THR A 241 -0.73 -4.95 -4.23
C THR A 241 -0.20 -3.86 -3.29
N ARG A 242 -0.05 -4.13 -2.00
CA ARG A 242 0.65 -3.23 -1.06
C ARG A 242 2.14 -3.12 -1.35
N MET A 243 2.73 -4.11 -2.04
CA MET A 243 4.17 -4.20 -2.29
C MET A 243 4.59 -3.35 -3.50
N LYS A 244 4.86 -3.96 -4.67
CA LYS A 244 5.37 -3.22 -5.84
C LYS A 244 4.38 -2.16 -6.29
N SER A 245 3.11 -2.54 -6.44
CA SER A 245 2.06 -1.62 -6.89
C SER A 245 1.91 -0.40 -5.97
N GLY A 246 1.94 -0.60 -4.64
CA GLY A 246 1.95 0.49 -3.67
C GLY A 246 3.19 1.37 -3.78
N SER A 247 4.38 0.78 -3.94
CA SER A 247 5.63 1.54 -4.13
C SER A 247 5.59 2.37 -5.42
N THR A 248 5.16 1.80 -6.55
CA THR A 248 5.01 2.50 -7.83
C THR A 248 3.95 3.59 -7.77
N THR A 249 2.84 3.36 -7.05
CA THR A 249 1.81 4.40 -6.83
C THR A 249 2.42 5.64 -6.18
N LYS A 250 3.21 5.46 -5.10
CA LYS A 250 3.89 6.58 -4.42
C LYS A 250 4.82 7.32 -5.39
N ILE A 251 5.67 6.58 -6.11
CA ILE A 251 6.61 7.14 -7.09
C ILE A 251 5.89 7.97 -8.15
N LEU A 252 4.83 7.45 -8.76
CA LEU A 252 4.07 8.13 -9.81
C LEU A 252 3.39 9.41 -9.31
N LEU A 253 2.77 9.37 -8.13
CA LEU A 253 2.14 10.55 -7.55
C LEU A 253 3.18 11.64 -7.24
N GLU A 254 4.31 11.25 -6.65
CA GLU A 254 5.40 12.19 -6.34
C GLU A 254 6.01 12.78 -7.62
N LEU A 255 6.19 12.00 -8.67
CA LEU A 255 6.61 12.48 -10.00
C LEU A 255 5.64 13.52 -10.57
N ILE A 256 4.34 13.20 -10.61
CA ILE A 256 3.31 14.07 -11.18
C ILE A 256 3.25 15.40 -10.42
N PHE A 257 3.17 15.34 -9.09
CA PHE A 257 2.97 16.54 -8.28
C PHE A 257 4.23 17.39 -8.14
N SER A 258 5.39 16.79 -7.88
CA SER A 258 6.64 17.55 -7.77
C SER A 258 6.96 18.27 -9.09
N THR A 259 6.79 17.60 -10.23
CA THR A 259 7.04 18.22 -11.54
C THR A 259 6.01 19.30 -11.87
N THR A 260 4.73 19.06 -11.58
CA THR A 260 3.67 20.07 -11.78
C THR A 260 3.93 21.33 -10.96
N ILE A 261 4.23 21.18 -9.66
CA ILE A 261 4.50 22.28 -8.74
C ILE A 261 5.76 23.03 -9.18
N ALA A 262 6.84 22.31 -9.46
CA ALA A 262 8.11 22.92 -9.87
C ALA A 262 7.96 23.76 -11.14
N LYS A 263 7.28 23.24 -12.18
CA LYS A 263 7.02 23.98 -13.43
C LYS A 263 6.03 25.14 -13.26
N SER A 264 5.10 25.04 -12.30
CA SER A 264 4.08 26.07 -12.08
C SER A 264 4.60 27.25 -11.26
N PHE A 265 5.50 26.98 -10.31
CA PHE A 265 6.00 27.98 -9.36
C PHE A 265 7.52 28.23 -9.47
N ASN A 266 8.16 27.75 -10.54
CA ASN A 266 9.58 27.94 -10.84
C ASN A 266 10.51 27.47 -9.71
N LEU A 267 10.21 26.32 -9.12
CA LEU A 267 11.07 25.69 -8.11
C LEU A 267 12.10 24.77 -8.77
N PRO A 268 13.31 24.65 -8.22
CA PRO A 268 14.27 23.66 -8.67
C PRO A 268 13.74 22.26 -8.37
N LEU A 269 13.87 21.35 -9.33
CA LEU A 269 13.51 19.93 -9.20
C LEU A 269 14.78 19.13 -9.38
N ILE A 270 15.14 18.27 -8.42
CA ILE A 270 16.43 17.56 -8.37
C ILE A 270 17.65 18.47 -8.64
N GLY A 271 17.60 19.70 -8.13
CA GLY A 271 18.64 20.72 -8.31
C GLY A 271 18.72 21.36 -9.71
N LYS A 272 17.75 21.09 -10.60
CA LYS A 272 17.67 21.62 -11.96
C LYS A 272 16.54 22.64 -12.08
N ASP A 273 16.76 23.70 -12.84
CA ASP A 273 15.67 24.62 -13.24
C ASP A 273 14.78 23.92 -14.28
N VAL A 274 13.48 23.86 -13.99
CA VAL A 274 12.48 23.19 -14.84
C VAL A 274 11.41 24.13 -15.40
N SER A 275 11.51 25.44 -15.11
CA SER A 275 10.48 26.45 -15.38
C SER A 275 10.08 26.56 -16.86
N SER A 276 11.06 26.40 -17.76
CA SER A 276 10.93 26.63 -19.21
C SER A 276 11.08 25.36 -20.06
N LEU A 277 11.08 24.17 -19.43
CA LEU A 277 11.29 22.92 -20.17
C LEU A 277 10.12 22.59 -21.10
N ASN A 278 10.45 22.25 -22.34
CA ASN A 278 9.52 21.65 -23.30
C ASN A 278 9.19 20.19 -22.91
N SER A 279 8.35 19.53 -23.71
CA SER A 279 7.92 18.15 -23.43
C SER A 279 9.09 17.17 -23.37
N ASP A 280 10.02 17.19 -24.33
CA ASP A 280 11.16 16.26 -24.38
C ASP A 280 12.09 16.44 -23.18
N ALA A 281 12.37 17.69 -22.80
CA ALA A 281 13.17 17.97 -21.62
C ALA A 281 12.43 17.60 -20.31
N THR A 282 11.10 17.71 -20.29
CA THR A 282 10.28 17.24 -19.16
C THR A 282 10.38 15.72 -19.02
N ILE A 283 10.35 14.97 -20.11
CA ILE A 283 10.60 13.51 -20.12
C ILE A 283 11.99 13.20 -19.56
N GLY A 284 13.02 13.96 -19.97
CA GLY A 284 14.37 13.83 -19.42
C GLY A 284 14.43 13.97 -17.90
N ILE A 285 13.73 14.97 -17.35
CA ILE A 285 13.64 15.18 -15.90
C ILE A 285 12.88 14.04 -15.20
N LEU A 286 11.77 13.56 -15.77
CA LEU A 286 11.03 12.43 -15.20
C LEU A 286 11.91 11.17 -15.13
N ARG A 287 12.70 10.91 -16.18
CA ARG A 287 13.68 9.81 -16.20
C ARG A 287 14.74 9.95 -15.12
N ASP A 288 15.27 11.14 -14.93
CA ASP A 288 16.27 11.40 -13.89
C ASP A 288 15.70 11.14 -12.49
N ILE A 289 14.46 11.57 -12.21
CA ILE A 289 13.81 11.31 -10.93
C ILE A 289 13.55 9.81 -10.72
N VAL A 290 13.05 9.11 -11.74
CA VAL A 290 12.85 7.65 -11.69
C VAL A 290 14.16 6.92 -11.42
N LEU A 291 15.27 7.37 -12.01
CA LEU A 291 16.61 6.83 -11.73
C LEU A 291 17.02 7.00 -10.26
N VAL A 292 16.70 8.12 -9.61
CA VAL A 292 16.98 8.30 -8.18
C VAL A 292 16.16 7.31 -7.33
N TYR A 293 14.89 7.09 -7.67
CA TYR A 293 14.09 6.04 -7.00
C TYR A 293 14.67 4.65 -7.21
N GLU A 294 15.15 4.33 -8.41
CA GLU A 294 15.81 3.06 -8.69
C GLU A 294 17.09 2.88 -7.85
N ILE A 295 17.92 3.93 -7.76
CA ILE A 295 19.10 3.95 -6.89
C ILE A 295 18.69 3.73 -5.43
N THR A 296 17.65 4.42 -4.97
CA THR A 296 17.11 4.26 -3.60
C THR A 296 16.75 2.80 -3.31
N VAL A 297 16.02 2.13 -4.22
CA VAL A 297 15.67 0.71 -4.06
C VAL A 297 16.92 -0.16 -3.96
N ARG A 298 17.93 0.08 -4.81
CA ARG A 298 19.19 -0.68 -4.78
C ARG A 298 19.94 -0.49 -3.45
N GLU A 299 20.01 0.75 -2.97
CA GLU A 299 20.67 1.10 -1.71
C GLU A 299 19.94 0.52 -0.49
N THR A 300 18.61 0.50 -0.49
CA THR A 300 17.83 -0.22 0.53
C THR A 300 18.29 -1.67 0.62
N TYR A 301 18.42 -2.36 -0.52
CA TYR A 301 18.85 -3.75 -0.58
C TYR A 301 20.36 -4.00 -0.41
N TYR A 302 21.19 -2.97 -0.22
CA TYR A 302 22.55 -3.19 0.30
C TYR A 302 22.54 -3.67 1.75
N ASN A 303 21.42 -3.45 2.46
CA ASN A 303 21.23 -3.80 3.86
C ASN A 303 20.60 -5.19 4.07
N ILE A 304 20.64 -6.08 3.07
CA ILE A 304 19.98 -7.40 3.13
C ILE A 304 20.34 -8.18 4.39
N ASN A 305 21.62 -8.18 4.81
CA ASN A 305 22.03 -8.92 6.01
C ASN A 305 21.35 -8.37 7.27
N ALA A 306 21.33 -7.06 7.45
CA ALA A 306 20.70 -6.43 8.62
C ALA A 306 19.18 -6.61 8.60
N ILE A 307 18.52 -6.41 7.45
CA ILE A 307 17.07 -6.60 7.30
C ILE A 307 16.69 -8.07 7.53
N SER A 308 17.53 -9.02 7.08
CA SER A 308 17.27 -10.46 7.25
C SER A 308 17.20 -10.88 8.72
N GLU A 309 18.01 -10.27 9.57
CA GLU A 309 17.99 -10.51 11.02
C GLU A 309 16.68 -10.01 11.66
N ILE A 310 16.20 -8.84 11.23
CA ILE A 310 14.91 -8.31 11.71
C ILE A 310 13.75 -9.21 11.26
N ILE A 311 13.80 -9.77 10.04
CA ILE A 311 12.79 -10.71 9.55
C ILE A 311 12.76 -11.97 10.43
N GLU A 312 13.92 -12.51 10.80
CA GLU A 312 14.01 -13.68 11.68
C GLU A 312 13.46 -13.38 13.07
N SER A 313 13.83 -12.22 13.64
CA SER A 313 13.28 -11.72 14.90
C SER A 313 11.77 -11.62 14.84
N THR A 314 11.25 -10.98 13.79
CA THR A 314 9.80 -10.81 13.55
C THR A 314 9.09 -12.15 13.45
N SER A 315 9.64 -13.11 12.70
CA SER A 315 9.04 -14.44 12.59
C SER A 315 9.00 -15.16 13.94
N ASN A 316 10.05 -15.05 14.75
CA ASN A 316 10.11 -15.67 16.06
C ASN A 316 9.10 -15.04 17.03
N SER A 317 8.95 -13.71 17.01
CA SER A 317 7.91 -13.01 17.77
C SER A 317 6.52 -13.54 17.42
N LEU A 318 6.18 -13.55 16.13
CA LEU A 318 4.85 -13.99 15.66
C LEU A 318 4.57 -15.47 15.99
N LYS A 319 5.58 -16.34 15.90
CA LYS A 319 5.46 -17.76 16.31
C LYS A 319 5.16 -17.94 17.79
N ASN A 320 5.69 -17.07 18.63
CA ASN A 320 5.53 -17.11 20.09
C ASN A 320 4.30 -16.34 20.59
N SER A 321 3.40 -15.91 19.69
CA SER A 321 2.26 -15.02 20.03
C SER A 321 2.67 -13.66 20.60
N SER A 322 3.92 -13.26 20.38
CA SER A 322 4.46 -11.92 20.63
C SER A 322 4.32 -11.07 19.36
N LYS A 323 4.64 -9.78 19.46
CA LYS A 323 4.21 -8.76 18.50
C LYS A 323 5.39 -8.08 17.80
N LEU A 324 5.07 -7.45 16.67
CA LEU A 324 5.94 -6.50 16.00
C LEU A 324 5.44 -5.07 16.26
N TYR A 325 6.35 -4.20 16.65
CA TYR A 325 6.08 -2.79 16.90
C TYR A 325 6.94 -1.89 16.02
N TYR A 326 6.31 -0.88 15.44
CA TYR A 326 6.96 0.22 14.74
C TYR A 326 6.86 1.51 15.55
N LEU A 327 7.96 2.26 15.63
CA LEU A 327 7.99 3.59 16.23
C LEU A 327 8.83 4.52 15.36
N ALA A 328 8.22 5.59 14.86
CA ALA A 328 8.91 6.59 14.04
C ALA A 328 8.19 7.94 14.10
N ASP A 329 8.82 9.00 13.61
CA ASP A 329 8.20 10.33 13.52
C ASP A 329 7.47 10.55 12.20
N GLU A 330 6.51 11.46 12.25
CA GLU A 330 5.86 12.09 11.11
C GLU A 330 5.60 11.15 9.90
N SER A 331 6.31 11.35 8.79
CA SER A 331 6.08 10.62 7.54
C SER A 331 6.58 9.19 7.60
N LEU A 332 7.71 8.92 8.28
CA LEU A 332 8.21 7.56 8.47
C LEU A 332 7.24 6.73 9.34
N GLY A 333 6.63 7.35 10.34
CA GLY A 333 5.59 6.72 11.16
C GLY A 333 4.33 6.34 10.38
N ILE A 334 3.90 7.18 9.44
CA ILE A 334 2.76 6.89 8.54
C ILE A 334 3.01 5.62 7.72
N VAL A 335 4.25 5.40 7.26
CA VAL A 335 4.63 4.17 6.54
C VAL A 335 4.42 2.92 7.39
N GLY A 336 4.64 3.01 8.72
CA GLY A 336 4.36 1.93 9.66
C GLY A 336 2.88 1.52 9.69
N PHE A 337 1.95 2.47 9.69
CA PHE A 337 0.52 2.17 9.65
C PHE A 337 0.08 1.58 8.31
N ILE A 338 0.67 2.05 7.20
CA ILE A 338 0.41 1.48 5.87
C ILE A 338 0.78 0.00 5.83
N ASP A 339 1.93 -0.38 6.41
CA ASP A 339 2.37 -1.77 6.45
C ASP A 339 1.53 -2.62 7.41
N ALA A 340 1.38 -2.17 8.66
CA ALA A 340 0.71 -2.91 9.73
C ALA A 340 -0.74 -3.27 9.38
N SER A 341 -1.49 -2.29 8.86
CA SER A 341 -2.92 -2.42 8.54
C SER A 341 -3.23 -3.45 7.45
N GLU A 342 -2.24 -3.83 6.64
CA GLU A 342 -2.41 -4.82 5.57
C GLU A 342 -2.12 -6.25 6.02
N THR A 343 -1.55 -6.45 7.21
CA THR A 343 -1.21 -7.79 7.69
C THR A 343 -2.47 -8.63 7.98
N VAL A 344 -3.53 -7.99 8.48
CA VAL A 344 -4.82 -8.62 8.77
C VAL A 344 -5.46 -9.21 7.50
N PRO A 345 -5.75 -8.43 6.44
CA PRO A 345 -6.36 -9.00 5.23
C PRO A 345 -5.42 -9.94 4.46
N THR A 346 -4.10 -9.72 4.51
CA THR A 346 -3.11 -10.48 3.73
C THR A 346 -2.80 -11.85 4.34
N PHE A 347 -2.67 -11.93 5.67
CA PHE A 347 -2.14 -13.11 6.37
C PHE A 347 -3.09 -13.68 7.43
N GLY A 348 -4.31 -13.14 7.57
CA GLY A 348 -5.22 -13.54 8.63
C GLY A 348 -4.69 -13.19 10.02
N ALA A 349 -3.81 -12.18 10.10
CA ALA A 349 -3.21 -11.73 11.34
C ALA A 349 -4.25 -11.13 12.29
N LYS A 350 -3.98 -11.15 13.59
CA LYS A 350 -4.77 -10.37 14.55
C LYS A 350 -4.43 -8.89 14.37
N SER A 351 -5.39 -8.01 14.67
CA SER A 351 -5.18 -6.55 14.63
C SER A 351 -4.03 -6.07 15.51
N THR A 352 -3.63 -6.86 16.52
CA THR A 352 -2.56 -6.54 17.47
C THR A 352 -1.22 -7.21 17.17
N ASP A 353 -1.11 -8.03 16.12
CA ASP A 353 0.14 -8.77 15.83
C ASP A 353 1.23 -7.81 15.32
N VAL A 354 0.84 -6.76 14.58
CA VAL A 354 1.73 -5.71 14.08
C VAL A 354 1.10 -4.35 14.38
N ASN A 355 1.81 -3.51 15.15
CA ASN A 355 1.30 -2.21 15.59
C ASN A 355 2.32 -1.11 15.26
N ALA A 356 1.82 0.11 15.02
CA ALA A 356 2.67 1.27 14.78
C ALA A 356 2.30 2.41 15.73
N TYR A 357 3.30 3.21 16.09
CA TYR A 357 3.20 4.35 16.97
C TYR A 357 4.01 5.53 16.43
N LEU A 358 3.61 6.75 16.81
CA LEU A 358 4.26 7.99 16.42
C LEU A 358 5.03 8.60 17.58
N PHE A 359 6.27 9.03 17.33
CA PHE A 359 6.94 9.99 18.24
C PHE A 359 6.14 11.30 18.32
N ASP A 360 6.17 11.95 19.47
CA ASP A 360 5.68 13.32 19.59
C ASP A 360 6.54 14.25 18.69
N SER A 361 5.90 15.18 17.97
CA SER A 361 6.62 16.06 17.04
C SER A 361 5.97 17.44 16.95
N ASN A 362 6.77 18.50 17.05
CA ASN A 362 6.31 19.89 16.90
C ASN A 362 5.09 20.24 17.79
N ASN A 363 5.12 19.81 19.05
CA ASN A 363 4.01 19.93 20.03
C ASN A 363 2.70 19.23 19.62
N LYS A 364 2.73 18.35 18.61
CA LYS A 364 1.59 17.53 18.18
C LYS A 364 1.77 16.09 18.63
N LYS A 365 0.65 15.42 18.91
CA LYS A 365 0.65 14.04 19.40
C LYS A 365 -0.35 13.18 18.63
N GLY A 366 -0.01 11.90 18.41
CA GLY A 366 -0.91 10.90 17.82
C GLY A 366 -1.63 11.42 16.56
N TRP A 367 -2.97 11.44 16.58
CA TRP A 367 -3.79 11.87 15.45
C TRP A 367 -3.58 13.34 15.03
N GLU A 368 -3.10 14.22 15.90
CA GLU A 368 -2.73 15.59 15.50
C GLU A 368 -1.55 15.61 14.51
N ILE A 369 -0.66 14.62 14.59
CA ILE A 369 0.45 14.43 13.63
C ILE A 369 -0.08 13.88 12.30
N MET A 370 -1.12 13.03 12.35
CA MET A 370 -1.78 12.47 11.18
C MET A 370 -2.43 13.57 10.33
N GLN A 371 -3.04 14.59 10.95
CA GLN A 371 -3.72 15.67 10.22
C GLN A 371 -4.81 15.14 9.26
N ASN A 372 -5.48 14.07 9.70
CA ASN A 372 -6.63 13.51 9.00
C ASN A 372 -7.87 14.39 9.20
N ARG A 373 -8.85 14.26 8.32
CA ARG A 373 -10.06 15.10 8.25
C ARG A 373 -10.94 14.99 9.49
N ASP A 374 -11.14 13.78 9.99
CA ASP A 374 -12.08 13.45 11.05
C ASP A 374 -11.48 13.71 12.46
N GLY A 375 -10.23 14.17 12.54
CA GLY A 375 -9.55 14.53 13.78
C GLY A 375 -9.13 13.30 14.61
N ASP A 376 -9.11 13.46 15.94
CA ASP A 376 -8.65 12.43 16.87
C ASP A 376 -9.60 11.23 16.96
N LEU A 377 -9.10 10.05 16.56
CA LEU A 377 -9.83 8.79 16.56
C LEU A 377 -9.50 7.89 17.77
N SER A 378 -8.65 8.35 18.70
CA SER A 378 -8.20 7.57 19.86
C SER A 378 -9.33 7.00 20.73
N LYS A 379 -10.50 7.64 20.72
CA LYS A 379 -11.69 7.24 21.50
C LYS A 379 -12.49 6.09 20.88
N ILE A 380 -12.20 5.70 19.63
CA ILE A 380 -12.97 4.66 18.93
C ILE A 380 -12.69 3.28 19.55
N SER A 381 -11.42 2.88 19.61
CA SER A 381 -10.98 1.60 20.18
C SER A 381 -9.46 1.59 20.39
N LYS A 382 -8.94 0.51 20.99
CA LYS A 382 -7.50 0.38 21.30
C LYS A 382 -6.60 0.39 20.06
N GLU A 383 -7.13 -0.04 18.92
CA GLU A 383 -6.44 -0.02 17.62
C GLU A 383 -6.19 1.40 17.09
N TYR A 384 -6.84 2.42 17.67
CA TYR A 384 -6.65 3.82 17.31
C TYR A 384 -5.76 4.58 18.32
N LEU A 385 -5.17 3.89 19.29
CA LEU A 385 -4.16 4.44 20.19
C LEU A 385 -2.78 4.38 19.53
N ILE A 386 -2.34 5.50 18.97
CA ILE A 386 -1.19 5.58 18.06
C ILE A 386 -0.10 6.56 18.52
N SER A 387 -0.27 7.20 19.68
CA SER A 387 0.66 8.21 20.18
C SER A 387 1.87 7.62 20.89
N GLU A 388 2.90 8.44 21.10
CA GLU A 388 4.08 8.06 21.88
C GLU A 388 3.71 7.67 23.31
N ASN A 389 2.75 8.38 23.91
CA ASN A 389 2.25 8.06 25.25
C ASN A 389 1.54 6.70 25.29
N ASP A 390 0.83 6.33 24.23
CA ASP A 390 0.21 5.00 24.13
C ASP A 390 1.28 3.90 24.04
N PHE A 391 2.37 4.16 23.31
CA PHE A 391 3.54 3.28 23.28
C PHE A 391 4.21 3.17 24.66
N ASP A 392 4.38 4.28 25.38
CA ASP A 392 5.04 4.28 26.70
C ASP A 392 4.30 3.44 27.75
N GLN A 393 2.98 3.31 27.61
CA GLN A 393 2.14 2.49 28.47
C GLN A 393 2.28 0.98 28.18
N LEU A 394 2.94 0.60 27.09
CA LEU A 394 3.20 -0.80 26.78
C LEU A 394 4.22 -1.41 27.72
N ASN A 395 4.00 -2.68 28.04
CA ASN A 395 5.01 -3.56 28.62
C ASN A 395 5.41 -4.59 27.56
N LEU A 396 6.55 -4.37 26.90
CA LEU A 396 7.04 -5.25 25.86
C LEU A 396 7.41 -6.62 26.45
N ASP A 397 6.91 -7.68 25.84
CA ASP A 397 7.37 -9.05 26.08
C ASP A 397 8.80 -9.21 25.58
N ASN A 398 9.62 -10.05 26.22
CA ASN A 398 11.02 -10.23 25.80
C ASN A 398 11.16 -10.84 24.39
N ASN A 399 10.12 -11.46 23.85
CA ASN A 399 10.08 -11.97 22.49
C ASN A 399 9.40 -11.00 21.52
N ASP A 400 8.92 -9.82 21.94
CA ASP A 400 8.45 -8.80 21.01
C ASP A 400 9.63 -8.35 20.12
N THR A 401 9.32 -7.84 18.93
CA THR A 401 10.29 -7.15 18.07
C THR A 401 9.90 -5.69 17.97
N LEU A 402 10.82 -4.78 18.31
CA LEU A 402 10.62 -3.33 18.17
C LEU A 402 11.56 -2.79 17.10
N VAL A 403 10.99 -2.12 16.10
CA VAL A 403 11.74 -1.43 15.05
C VAL A 403 11.47 0.06 15.15
N ILE A 404 12.50 0.81 15.53
CA ILE A 404 12.50 2.27 15.61
C ILE A 404 13.13 2.80 14.33
N SER A 405 12.53 3.82 13.70
CA SER A 405 13.11 4.47 12.52
C SER A 405 13.23 5.97 12.72
N ILE A 406 14.40 6.53 12.40
CA ILE A 406 14.66 7.97 12.47
C ILE A 406 15.39 8.47 11.23
N SER A 407 15.13 9.72 10.87
CA SER A 407 15.89 10.44 9.86
C SER A 407 17.00 11.26 10.50
N SER A 408 18.21 11.16 9.97
CA SER A 408 19.31 12.04 10.39
C SER A 408 19.05 13.52 10.12
N SER A 409 18.16 13.81 9.16
CA SER A 409 17.71 15.17 8.83
C SER A 409 16.47 15.62 9.61
N SER A 410 15.97 14.81 10.56
CA SER A 410 14.77 15.17 11.32
C SER A 410 15.01 16.42 12.17
N PRO A 411 14.12 17.42 12.14
CA PRO A 411 14.16 18.56 13.06
C PRO A 411 14.01 18.14 14.53
N ALA A 412 13.43 16.97 14.80
CA ALA A 412 13.21 16.43 16.14
C ALA A 412 14.32 15.46 16.60
N LEU A 413 15.43 15.35 15.86
CA LEU A 413 16.45 14.33 16.09
C LEU A 413 16.93 14.27 17.54
N GLU A 414 17.31 15.39 18.16
CA GLU A 414 17.82 15.39 19.54
C GLU A 414 16.81 14.83 20.54
N TYR A 415 15.53 15.18 20.37
CA TYR A 415 14.44 14.64 21.19
C TYR A 415 14.30 13.12 20.99
N GLN A 416 14.31 12.67 19.73
CA GLN A 416 14.21 11.25 19.39
C GLN A 416 15.37 10.44 20.00
N LEU A 417 16.60 10.94 19.93
CA LEU A 417 17.77 10.25 20.49
C LEU A 417 17.63 10.09 22.02
N LYS A 418 17.19 11.14 22.72
CA LYS A 418 16.89 11.06 24.17
C LYS A 418 15.79 10.04 24.47
N LYS A 419 14.74 10.01 23.66
CA LYS A 419 13.64 9.04 23.82
C LYS A 419 14.14 7.61 23.59
N ILE A 420 14.95 7.39 22.56
CA ILE A 420 15.55 6.08 22.24
C ILE A 420 16.47 5.62 23.39
N GLN A 421 17.26 6.51 23.98
CA GLN A 421 18.07 6.19 25.17
C GLN A 421 17.21 5.76 26.36
N SER A 422 16.07 6.44 26.58
CA SER A 422 15.10 6.06 27.61
C SER A 422 14.50 4.67 27.34
N ILE A 423 14.11 4.38 26.09
CA ILE A 423 13.63 3.06 25.67
C ILE A 423 14.71 1.99 25.90
N SER A 424 15.95 2.25 25.50
CA SER A 424 17.09 1.34 25.74
C SER A 424 17.29 1.04 27.22
N THR A 425 17.08 2.03 28.09
CA THR A 425 17.23 1.86 29.54
C THR A 425 16.06 1.08 30.13
N LYS A 426 14.82 1.40 29.72
CA LYS A 426 13.59 0.74 30.18
C LYS A 426 13.58 -0.75 29.81
N TYR A 427 14.10 -1.09 28.64
CA TYR A 427 14.10 -2.45 28.09
C TYR A 427 15.52 -3.01 27.91
N SER A 428 16.41 -2.77 28.88
CA SER A 428 17.83 -3.17 28.81
C SER A 428 18.05 -4.68 28.64
N THR A 429 17.14 -5.53 29.09
CA THR A 429 17.23 -6.99 28.90
C THR A 429 16.65 -7.47 27.57
N HIS A 430 16.01 -6.60 26.80
CA HIS A 430 15.28 -6.94 25.59
C HIS A 430 16.20 -6.90 24.35
N LYS A 431 16.43 -8.07 23.73
CA LYS A 431 17.44 -8.23 22.67
C LYS A 431 16.98 -7.89 21.26
N ASN A 432 15.68 -7.67 21.08
CA ASN A 432 15.03 -7.54 19.77
C ASN A 432 14.57 -6.09 19.50
N ILE A 433 15.39 -5.11 19.89
CA ILE A 433 15.18 -3.69 19.58
C ILE A 433 16.15 -3.29 18.48
N TYR A 434 15.60 -2.82 17.35
CA TYR A 434 16.34 -2.41 16.16
C TYR A 434 16.10 -0.93 15.91
N LEU A 435 17.17 -0.18 15.63
CA LEU A 435 17.11 1.23 15.24
C LEU A 435 17.61 1.38 13.81
N LEU A 436 16.72 1.76 12.91
CA LEU A 436 17.03 2.15 11.54
C LEU A 436 17.33 3.66 11.52
N ILE A 437 18.56 4.02 11.15
CA ILE A 437 18.96 5.41 10.96
C ILE A 437 19.11 5.67 9.47
N PHE A 438 18.21 6.46 8.89
CA PHE A 438 18.36 6.94 7.53
C PHE A 438 19.38 8.08 7.51
N SER A 439 20.49 7.89 6.80
CA SER A 439 21.56 8.89 6.71
C SER A 439 21.96 9.16 5.26
N SER A 440 22.57 10.32 5.03
CA SER A 440 23.09 10.71 3.72
C SER A 440 24.52 10.20 3.50
N ASN A 441 25.27 9.98 4.59
CA ASN A 441 26.64 9.53 4.57
C ASN A 441 27.08 8.96 5.94
N GLU A 442 28.21 8.26 5.93
CA GLU A 442 28.83 7.68 7.12
C GLU A 442 29.18 8.68 8.23
N ILE A 443 29.54 9.94 7.90
CA ILE A 443 29.92 10.93 8.93
C ILE A 443 28.71 11.30 9.78
N GLU A 444 27.58 11.55 9.12
CA GLU A 444 26.31 11.85 9.75
C GLU A 444 25.85 10.69 10.64
N PHE A 445 25.88 9.45 10.11
CA PHE A 445 25.57 8.25 10.89
C PHE A 445 26.45 8.10 12.13
N ASN A 446 27.78 8.23 11.98
CA ASN A 446 28.71 8.09 13.10
C ASN A 446 28.51 9.17 14.17
N THR A 447 28.10 10.37 13.78
CA THR A 447 27.75 11.45 14.71
C THR A 447 26.55 11.08 15.56
N ILE A 448 25.47 10.60 14.94
CA ILE A 448 24.25 10.16 15.64
C ILE A 448 24.54 8.97 16.55
N ARG A 449 25.30 7.97 16.04
CA ARG A 449 25.70 6.80 16.82
C ARG A 449 26.49 7.18 18.07
N LYS A 450 27.39 8.17 17.96
CA LYS A 450 28.15 8.67 19.10
C LYS A 450 27.25 9.37 20.14
N GLN A 451 26.24 10.12 19.69
CA GLN A 451 25.28 10.78 20.58
C GLN A 451 24.39 9.78 21.33
N LEU A 452 23.95 8.71 20.66
CA LEU A 452 23.17 7.64 21.28
C LEU A 452 23.95 6.89 22.37
N GLY A 453 25.25 6.65 22.14
CA GLY A 453 26.12 5.93 23.05
C GLY A 453 26.05 4.40 22.89
N THR A 454 26.58 3.67 23.87
CA THR A 454 26.57 2.20 23.91
C THR A 454 25.33 1.71 24.66
N GLY A 455 24.34 1.20 23.93
CA GLY A 455 23.18 0.52 24.49
C GLY A 455 22.93 -0.82 23.79
N ASP A 456 22.03 -1.64 24.32
CA ASP A 456 21.70 -2.97 23.80
C ASP A 456 20.79 -2.93 22.54
N ILE A 457 20.58 -1.75 21.96
CA ILE A 457 19.83 -1.57 20.72
C ILE A 457 20.73 -1.89 19.51
N LYS A 458 20.21 -2.68 18.58
CA LYS A 458 20.88 -2.99 17.31
C LYS A 458 20.69 -1.84 16.32
N ILE A 459 21.75 -1.06 16.10
CA ILE A 459 21.73 0.12 15.22
C ILE A 459 22.11 -0.28 13.79
N ILE A 460 21.30 0.12 12.83
CA ILE A 460 21.47 -0.16 11.40
C ILE A 460 21.49 1.17 10.63
N ASN A 461 22.58 1.41 9.90
CA ASN A 461 22.69 2.55 8.99
C ASN A 461 21.99 2.21 7.67
N ILE A 462 20.92 2.92 7.32
CA ILE A 462 20.33 2.90 5.98
C ILE A 462 20.83 4.13 5.25
N GLN A 463 22.03 4.01 4.66
CA GLN A 463 22.62 5.10 3.88
C GLN A 463 21.96 5.17 2.50
N LEU A 464 21.42 6.34 2.16
CA LEU A 464 20.80 6.61 0.86
C LEU A 464 21.50 7.81 0.19
N SER A 465 21.69 7.74 -1.12
CA SER A 465 22.04 8.88 -1.96
C SER A 465 20.79 9.75 -2.10
N GLN A 466 20.71 10.85 -1.36
CA GLN A 466 19.50 11.68 -1.23
C GLN A 466 19.62 13.02 -1.98
N PRO A 467 19.61 13.07 -3.32
CA PRO A 467 19.35 14.35 -3.97
C PRO A 467 17.93 14.77 -3.60
N LYS A 468 17.74 15.99 -3.10
CA LYS A 468 16.40 16.46 -2.73
C LYS A 468 15.50 16.46 -3.97
N LEU A 469 14.28 15.91 -3.87
CA LEU A 469 13.31 15.99 -4.97
C LEU A 469 12.92 17.46 -5.18
N LEU A 470 12.44 18.08 -4.12
CA LEU A 470 12.30 19.53 -3.94
C LEU A 470 13.01 19.90 -2.63
N ASP A 471 13.44 21.15 -2.46
CA ASP A 471 14.20 21.56 -1.26
C ASP A 471 13.48 21.26 0.06
N ASN A 472 12.15 21.29 0.02
CA ASN A 472 11.21 21.08 1.12
C ASN A 472 10.65 19.63 1.18
N LEU A 473 11.09 18.74 0.29
CA LEU A 473 10.70 17.32 0.25
C LEU A 473 11.93 16.43 0.34
N SER A 474 12.55 16.34 1.52
CA SER A 474 13.79 15.58 1.75
C SER A 474 13.58 14.11 2.11
N THR A 475 12.40 13.72 2.64
CA THR A 475 12.18 12.37 3.18
C THR A 475 11.62 11.37 2.19
N VAL A 476 11.24 11.78 0.97
CA VAL A 476 10.49 10.93 0.02
C VAL A 476 11.17 9.59 -0.30
N TYR A 477 12.50 9.59 -0.41
CA TYR A 477 13.31 8.40 -0.66
C TYR A 477 13.47 7.52 0.59
N GLN A 478 13.60 8.15 1.77
CA GLN A 478 13.66 7.44 3.05
C GLN A 478 12.34 6.72 3.33
N GLU A 479 11.21 7.36 3.00
CA GLU A 479 9.87 6.79 3.13
C GLU A 479 9.67 5.58 2.20
N LEU A 480 10.14 5.65 0.95
CA LEU A 480 10.11 4.51 0.04
C LEU A 480 10.99 3.37 0.56
N SER A 481 12.22 3.67 0.97
CA SER A 481 13.15 2.69 1.52
C SER A 481 12.56 2.02 2.76
N LEU A 482 11.98 2.79 3.69
CA LEU A 482 11.31 2.24 4.87
C LEU A 482 10.14 1.35 4.46
N LYS A 483 9.32 1.77 3.50
CA LYS A 483 8.19 0.95 3.01
C LYS A 483 8.67 -0.41 2.50
N LEU A 484 9.75 -0.45 1.71
CA LEU A 484 10.34 -1.70 1.21
C LEU A 484 10.86 -2.58 2.36
N ILE A 485 11.50 -1.98 3.35
CA ILE A 485 11.97 -2.68 4.56
C ILE A 485 10.77 -3.27 5.31
N LEU A 486 9.78 -2.48 5.70
CA LEU A 486 8.63 -2.94 6.48
C LEU A 486 7.80 -3.99 5.73
N ASN A 487 7.56 -3.80 4.43
CA ASN A 487 6.90 -4.80 3.59
C ASN A 487 7.68 -6.13 3.59
N SER A 488 9.01 -6.07 3.63
CA SER A 488 9.86 -7.25 3.75
C SER A 488 9.79 -7.88 5.14
N LEU A 489 9.75 -7.07 6.20
CA LEU A 489 9.63 -7.55 7.59
C LEU A 489 8.34 -8.33 7.80
N THR A 490 7.19 -7.74 7.46
CA THR A 490 5.90 -8.41 7.64
C THR A 490 5.75 -9.58 6.69
N THR A 491 6.05 -9.42 5.40
CA THR A 491 5.90 -10.53 4.46
C THR A 491 6.83 -11.69 4.81
N GLY A 492 8.10 -11.42 5.09
CA GLY A 492 9.06 -12.44 5.52
C GLY A 492 8.64 -13.09 6.83
N GLY A 493 8.23 -12.29 7.82
CA GLY A 493 7.71 -12.77 9.10
C GLY A 493 6.59 -13.78 8.94
N PHE A 494 5.57 -13.47 8.12
CA PHE A 494 4.43 -14.35 7.87
C PHE A 494 4.75 -15.53 6.93
N VAL A 495 5.71 -15.38 6.00
CA VAL A 495 6.24 -16.50 5.21
C VAL A 495 6.93 -17.52 6.12
N PHE A 496 7.75 -17.07 7.07
CA PHE A 496 8.44 -17.96 8.01
C PHE A 496 7.54 -18.47 9.13
N TYR A 497 6.46 -17.75 9.45
CA TYR A 497 5.36 -18.24 10.28
C TYR A 497 4.54 -19.35 9.60
N GLY A 498 4.59 -19.45 8.27
CA GLY A 498 3.96 -20.52 7.49
C GLY A 498 2.55 -20.21 6.99
N LYS A 499 2.24 -18.92 6.79
CA LYS A 499 0.98 -18.42 6.20
C LYS A 499 1.03 -18.26 4.67
N VAL A 500 2.12 -18.72 4.06
CA VAL A 500 2.37 -18.64 2.60
C VAL A 500 2.81 -20.02 2.09
N TYR A 501 2.23 -20.46 0.97
CA TYR A 501 2.65 -21.66 0.23
C TYR A 501 3.06 -21.26 -1.18
N SER A 502 4.23 -21.73 -1.65
CA SER A 502 4.89 -21.18 -2.83
C SER A 502 5.01 -19.65 -2.69
N ASN A 503 4.17 -18.88 -3.37
CA ASN A 503 4.08 -17.42 -3.31
C ASN A 503 2.62 -16.95 -3.22
N ARG A 504 1.77 -17.72 -2.54
CA ARG A 504 0.34 -17.45 -2.37
C ARG A 504 -0.03 -17.38 -0.88
N MET A 505 -0.86 -16.40 -0.55
CA MET A 505 -1.44 -16.20 0.79
C MET A 505 -2.46 -17.29 1.08
N ILE A 506 -2.08 -18.33 1.81
CA ILE A 506 -2.96 -19.48 2.09
C ILE A 506 -3.88 -19.24 3.28
N ASP A 507 -3.81 -18.08 3.93
CA ASP A 507 -4.61 -17.71 5.09
C ASP A 507 -5.11 -16.27 5.02
N LEU A 508 -5.44 -15.79 3.82
CA LEU A 508 -6.03 -14.47 3.64
C LEU A 508 -7.45 -14.40 4.24
N SER A 509 -7.84 -13.23 4.74
CA SER A 509 -9.19 -12.98 5.26
C SER A 509 -10.15 -12.63 4.12
N LEU A 510 -11.38 -13.14 4.18
CA LEU A 510 -12.41 -12.88 3.17
C LEU A 510 -13.15 -11.57 3.47
N THR A 511 -12.56 -10.42 3.14
CA THR A 511 -13.14 -9.12 3.52
C THR A 511 -13.92 -8.41 2.41
N ASN A 512 -13.88 -8.94 1.18
CA ASN A 512 -14.57 -8.40 0.01
C ASN A 512 -14.68 -9.45 -1.11
N ASN A 513 -15.49 -9.15 -2.12
CA ASN A 513 -15.73 -10.03 -3.26
C ASN A 513 -14.43 -10.42 -4.00
N LYS A 514 -13.49 -9.48 -4.14
CA LYS A 514 -12.18 -9.73 -4.79
C LYS A 514 -11.38 -10.81 -4.04
N LEU A 515 -11.35 -10.74 -2.70
CA LEU A 515 -10.64 -11.73 -1.89
C LEU A 515 -11.31 -13.11 -1.90
N PHE A 516 -12.65 -13.19 -2.00
CA PHE A 516 -13.34 -14.46 -2.21
C PHE A 516 -12.95 -15.14 -3.53
N TYR A 517 -12.97 -14.41 -4.65
CA TYR A 517 -12.55 -14.96 -5.94
C TYR A 517 -11.06 -15.30 -5.97
N ARG A 518 -10.22 -14.49 -5.30
CA ARG A 518 -8.79 -14.81 -5.12
C ARG A 518 -8.61 -16.12 -4.35
N ALA A 519 -9.33 -16.33 -3.25
CA ALA A 519 -9.27 -17.57 -2.48
C ALA A 519 -9.69 -18.78 -3.32
N CYS A 520 -10.78 -18.68 -4.09
CA CYS A 520 -11.17 -19.72 -5.04
C CYS A 520 -10.06 -20.01 -6.06
N GLY A 521 -9.44 -18.96 -6.62
CA GLY A 521 -8.31 -19.09 -7.53
C GLY A 521 -7.09 -19.77 -6.90
N ILE A 522 -6.81 -19.52 -5.61
CA ILE A 522 -5.74 -20.20 -4.87
C ILE A 522 -6.02 -21.69 -4.76
N VAL A 523 -7.23 -22.08 -4.37
CA VAL A 523 -7.64 -23.49 -4.26
C VAL A 523 -7.57 -24.20 -5.60
N GLU A 524 -8.10 -23.59 -6.67
CA GLU A 524 -8.01 -24.10 -8.05
C GLU A 524 -6.55 -24.31 -8.46
N ASN A 525 -5.69 -23.32 -8.24
CA ASN A 525 -4.31 -23.37 -8.72
C ASN A 525 -3.42 -24.34 -7.96
N ILE A 526 -3.56 -24.42 -6.63
CA ILE A 526 -2.73 -25.31 -5.79
C ILE A 526 -3.22 -26.75 -5.92
N MET A 527 -4.53 -26.97 -5.84
CA MET A 527 -5.10 -28.33 -5.79
C MET A 527 -5.46 -28.90 -7.17
N LYS A 528 -5.37 -28.09 -8.23
CA LYS A 528 -5.69 -28.48 -9.62
C LYS A 528 -7.12 -29.00 -9.78
N VAL A 529 -8.06 -28.36 -9.08
CA VAL A 529 -9.50 -28.64 -9.14
C VAL A 529 -10.22 -27.62 -10.03
N SER A 530 -11.43 -27.94 -10.50
CA SER A 530 -12.22 -26.98 -11.29
C SER A 530 -12.68 -25.78 -10.44
N THR A 531 -13.04 -24.66 -11.10
CA THR A 531 -13.58 -23.47 -10.44
C THR A 531 -14.85 -23.80 -9.63
N GLU A 532 -15.71 -24.67 -10.14
CA GLU A 532 -16.92 -25.15 -9.43
C GLU A 532 -16.55 -25.91 -8.16
N GLN A 533 -15.63 -26.88 -8.26
CA GLN A 533 -15.16 -27.63 -7.10
C GLN A 533 -14.49 -26.73 -6.07
N SER A 534 -13.67 -25.78 -6.52
CA SER A 534 -13.05 -24.77 -5.66
C SER A 534 -14.09 -23.95 -4.88
N ARG A 535 -15.13 -23.44 -5.57
CA ARG A 535 -16.25 -22.74 -4.92
C ARG A 535 -16.95 -23.62 -3.89
N ILE A 536 -17.26 -24.87 -4.24
CA ILE A 536 -17.89 -25.83 -3.32
C ILE A 536 -17.03 -25.99 -2.05
N GLN A 537 -15.72 -26.22 -2.17
CA GLN A 537 -14.86 -26.38 -0.98
C GLN A 537 -14.75 -25.10 -0.16
N MET A 538 -14.76 -23.93 -0.81
CA MET A 538 -14.82 -22.64 -0.11
C MET A 538 -16.12 -22.50 0.70
N LEU A 539 -17.28 -22.81 0.12
CA LEU A 539 -18.56 -22.75 0.82
C LEU A 539 -18.65 -23.78 1.95
N ARG A 540 -18.19 -25.01 1.72
CA ARG A 540 -18.11 -26.04 2.77
C ARG A 540 -17.23 -25.58 3.92
N SER A 541 -16.12 -24.91 3.63
CA SER A 541 -15.28 -24.29 4.65
C SER A 541 -16.03 -23.18 5.39
N ILE A 542 -16.63 -22.20 4.70
CA ILE A 542 -17.33 -21.07 5.32
C ILE A 542 -18.46 -21.52 6.25
N TYR A 543 -19.35 -22.39 5.76
CA TYR A 543 -20.54 -22.85 6.49
C TYR A 543 -20.27 -24.09 7.35
N SER A 544 -19.03 -24.59 7.38
CA SER A 544 -18.65 -25.83 8.06
C SER A 544 -19.54 -27.03 7.69
N ILE A 545 -19.80 -27.20 6.40
CA ILE A 545 -20.63 -28.29 5.87
C ILE A 545 -19.79 -29.57 5.79
N GLU A 546 -20.19 -30.57 6.57
CA GLU A 546 -19.52 -31.88 6.63
C GLU A 546 -19.77 -32.73 5.37
N GLU A 547 -20.98 -32.62 4.79
CA GLU A 547 -21.36 -33.32 3.56
C GLU A 547 -20.51 -32.90 2.35
N PRO A 548 -20.29 -33.77 1.35
CA PRO A 548 -19.45 -33.47 0.18
C PRO A 548 -20.07 -32.45 -0.79
N THR A 549 -21.34 -32.09 -0.59
CA THR A 549 -22.09 -31.14 -1.41
C THR A 549 -22.58 -29.96 -0.57
N VAL A 550 -22.90 -28.85 -1.24
CA VAL A 550 -23.43 -27.64 -0.60
C VAL A 550 -24.94 -27.56 -0.90
N PRO A 551 -25.79 -27.27 0.09
CA PRO A 551 -27.21 -27.01 -0.15
C PRO A 551 -27.43 -25.94 -1.21
N LYS A 552 -28.41 -26.16 -2.10
CA LYS A 552 -28.65 -25.30 -3.28
C LYS A 552 -28.99 -23.85 -2.90
N ASP A 553 -29.75 -23.68 -1.82
CA ASP A 553 -30.11 -22.38 -1.24
C ASP A 553 -28.88 -21.61 -0.74
N ILE A 554 -27.82 -22.29 -0.32
CA ILE A 554 -26.53 -21.66 0.02
C ILE A 554 -25.75 -21.36 -1.27
N ASP A 555 -25.58 -22.32 -2.17
CA ASP A 555 -24.74 -22.14 -3.37
C ASP A 555 -25.24 -21.01 -4.30
N GLU A 556 -26.56 -20.80 -4.37
CA GLU A 556 -27.18 -19.73 -5.16
C GLU A 556 -27.10 -18.34 -4.52
N LEU A 557 -26.63 -18.21 -3.27
CA LEU A 557 -26.48 -16.91 -2.63
C LEU A 557 -25.40 -16.06 -3.33
N PRO A 558 -25.60 -14.73 -3.38
CA PRO A 558 -24.57 -13.82 -3.84
C PRO A 558 -23.36 -13.82 -2.90
N VAL A 559 -22.17 -13.56 -3.45
CA VAL A 559 -20.88 -13.76 -2.74
C VAL A 559 -20.79 -12.97 -1.44
N TYR A 560 -21.30 -11.74 -1.38
CA TYR A 560 -21.26 -10.94 -0.15
C TYR A 560 -22.00 -11.61 1.02
N LYS A 561 -23.02 -12.44 0.77
CA LYS A 561 -23.72 -13.16 1.85
C LYS A 561 -22.85 -14.21 2.53
N HIS A 562 -21.94 -14.83 1.77
CA HIS A 562 -20.96 -15.74 2.35
C HIS A 562 -19.91 -14.99 3.18
N ILE A 563 -19.52 -13.79 2.72
CA ILE A 563 -18.58 -12.92 3.42
C ILE A 563 -19.20 -12.39 4.72
N GLU A 564 -20.42 -11.84 4.66
CA GLU A 564 -21.19 -11.41 5.84
C GLU A 564 -21.30 -12.55 6.85
N TYR A 565 -21.72 -13.74 6.40
CA TYR A 565 -21.81 -14.92 7.27
C TYR A 565 -20.47 -15.27 7.92
N ALA A 566 -19.39 -15.32 7.13
CA ALA A 566 -18.05 -15.63 7.64
C ALA A 566 -17.60 -14.64 8.72
N ASN A 567 -17.87 -13.35 8.52
CA ASN A 567 -17.46 -12.27 9.42
C ASN A 567 -18.33 -12.25 10.70
N GLU A 568 -19.65 -12.33 10.57
CA GLU A 568 -20.60 -12.36 11.70
C GLU A 568 -20.33 -13.55 12.63
N ASN A 569 -19.98 -14.70 12.06
CA ASN A 569 -19.69 -15.93 12.80
C ASN A 569 -18.19 -16.09 13.12
N GLN A 570 -17.35 -15.10 12.79
CA GLN A 570 -15.90 -15.09 13.04
C GLN A 570 -15.20 -16.37 12.57
N ILE A 571 -15.59 -16.86 11.39
CA ILE A 571 -15.05 -18.11 10.83
C ILE A 571 -13.58 -17.90 10.46
N LYS A 572 -12.70 -18.72 11.04
CA LYS A 572 -11.25 -18.67 10.82
C LYS A 572 -10.78 -19.80 9.92
N ASN A 573 -9.58 -19.61 9.37
CA ASN A 573 -8.86 -20.61 8.57
C ASN A 573 -9.71 -21.09 7.38
N ILE A 574 -10.43 -20.17 6.71
CA ILE A 574 -11.37 -20.53 5.64
C ILE A 574 -10.63 -21.10 4.43
N VAL A 575 -9.69 -20.34 3.88
CA VAL A 575 -8.86 -20.75 2.73
C VAL A 575 -8.05 -22.03 2.99
N PRO A 576 -7.32 -22.17 4.11
CA PRO A 576 -6.55 -23.38 4.35
C PRO A 576 -7.43 -24.61 4.59
N CYS A 577 -8.62 -24.44 5.20
CA CYS A 577 -9.59 -25.52 5.30
C CYS A 577 -10.10 -25.95 3.91
N ALA A 578 -10.46 -24.99 3.05
CA ALA A 578 -10.89 -25.28 1.68
C ALA A 578 -9.80 -26.00 0.86
N LEU A 579 -8.53 -25.62 1.02
CA LEU A 579 -7.39 -26.30 0.40
C LEU A 579 -7.30 -27.77 0.85
N LEU A 580 -7.42 -28.04 2.14
CA LEU A 580 -7.35 -29.41 2.67
C LEU A 580 -8.56 -30.26 2.29
N LEU A 581 -9.76 -29.66 2.21
CA LEU A 581 -10.93 -30.35 1.66
C LEU A 581 -10.73 -30.69 0.18
N ALA A 582 -10.24 -29.74 -0.62
CA ALA A 582 -9.96 -29.93 -2.04
C ALA A 582 -8.85 -30.97 -2.30
N SER A 583 -8.05 -31.33 -1.28
CA SER A 583 -7.03 -32.39 -1.41
C SER A 583 -7.62 -33.79 -1.50
N GLY A 584 -8.88 -33.98 -1.09
CA GLY A 584 -9.52 -35.28 -0.95
C GLY A 584 -9.00 -36.12 0.22
N LYS A 585 -7.95 -35.67 0.93
CA LYS A 585 -7.42 -36.35 2.13
C LYS A 585 -8.23 -36.07 3.39
N PHE A 586 -9.00 -34.98 3.38
CA PHE A 586 -9.88 -34.59 4.47
C PHE A 586 -11.30 -34.43 3.94
N THR A 587 -12.28 -34.92 4.70
CA THR A 587 -13.69 -34.79 4.36
C THR A 587 -14.42 -33.77 5.24
N SER A 588 -13.85 -33.41 6.40
CA SER A 588 -14.54 -32.71 7.47
C SER A 588 -13.89 -31.36 7.81
N PRO A 589 -14.60 -30.22 7.64
CA PRO A 589 -14.11 -28.91 8.06
C PRO A 589 -13.78 -28.83 9.56
N SER A 590 -14.60 -29.46 10.42
CA SER A 590 -14.37 -29.47 11.87
C SER A 590 -13.11 -30.24 12.26
N THR A 591 -12.86 -31.38 11.62
CA THR A 591 -11.64 -32.17 11.81
C THR A 591 -10.40 -31.38 11.41
N ILE A 592 -10.43 -30.73 10.24
CA ILE A 592 -9.32 -29.89 9.76
C ILE A 592 -8.99 -28.77 10.76
N ARG A 593 -10.00 -28.06 11.27
CA ARG A 593 -9.77 -26.97 12.23
C ARG A 593 -9.20 -27.45 13.55
N SER A 594 -9.55 -28.67 13.97
CA SER A 594 -8.97 -29.33 15.13
C SER A 594 -7.49 -29.67 14.91
N GLU A 595 -7.09 -30.06 13.69
CA GLU A 595 -5.68 -30.24 13.34
C GLU A 595 -4.89 -28.93 13.33
N PHE A 596 -5.50 -27.80 12.96
CA PHE A 596 -4.84 -26.49 13.07
C PHE A 596 -4.57 -26.06 14.52
N ILE A 597 -5.37 -26.53 15.49
CA ILE A 597 -5.09 -26.29 16.91
C ILE A 597 -3.84 -27.06 17.35
N LYS A 598 -3.67 -28.29 16.86
CA LYS A 598 -2.51 -29.14 17.18
C LYS A 598 -1.24 -28.69 16.46
N GLN A 599 -1.38 -28.26 15.21
CA GLN A 599 -0.29 -27.76 14.37
C GLN A 599 -0.72 -26.42 13.74
N PRO A 600 -0.39 -25.29 14.39
CA PRO A 600 -0.79 -23.95 13.92
C PRO A 600 -0.15 -23.51 12.61
N ILE A 601 0.95 -24.15 12.19
CA ILE A 601 1.66 -23.83 10.95
C ILE A 601 0.90 -24.48 9.78
N ILE A 602 0.03 -23.69 9.16
CA ILE A 602 -0.84 -24.11 8.04
C ILE A 602 -0.05 -24.80 6.93
N ARG A 603 1.08 -24.22 6.51
CA ARG A 603 1.90 -24.75 5.42
C ARG A 603 2.31 -26.22 5.63
N TYR A 604 2.47 -26.69 6.87
CA TYR A 604 2.84 -28.09 7.12
C TYR A 604 1.76 -29.09 6.77
N HIS A 605 0.48 -28.70 6.77
CA HIS A 605 -0.60 -29.58 6.34
C HIS A 605 -0.70 -29.72 4.82
N LEU A 606 -0.14 -28.74 4.08
CA LEU A 606 -0.11 -28.73 2.61
C LEU A 606 1.12 -29.43 2.02
N LYS A 607 2.18 -29.62 2.82
CA LYS A 607 3.35 -30.41 2.45
C LYS A 607 3.06 -31.88 2.73
#